data_AF-T2T551-F1
#
_entry.id   AF-T2T551-F1
#
_cell.length_a   1.000
_cell.length_b   1.000
_cell.length_c   1.000
_cell.angle_alpha   90.00
_cell.angle_beta   90.00
_cell.angle_gamma   90.00
#
_symmetry.space_group_name_H-M   'P 1'
#
loop_
_entity.id
_entity.type
_entity.pdbx_description
1 polymer ?
#
loop_
_entity_poly.entity_id
_entity_poly.type
_entity_poly.pdbx_seq_one_letter_code
_entity_poly.pdbx_strand_id
1 'polypeptide(L)'
;LMTMAIVQEKWDLLRCCSKDRMHQYKRMQTYPVLFAIQKLALENNALMSTLSGSGSSFFNMCYEEDAPKLKQVLSKKFPKFRVAVLDFDNDGVLIEKD
;
A
#
# COMPACT_ATOMS: atom_id res chain seq x y z
N LEU A 1 -8.44 11.25 -11.55
CA LEU A 1 -7.33 11.94 -10.82
C LEU A 1 -6.13 11.01 -10.63
N MET A 2 -6.31 9.81 -10.05
CA MET A 2 -5.21 8.84 -9.86
C MET A 2 -4.41 8.53 -11.14
N THR A 3 -5.09 8.22 -12.24
CA THR A 3 -4.45 7.95 -13.54
C THR A 3 -3.55 9.11 -13.99
N MET A 4 -4.01 10.35 -13.83
CA MET A 4 -3.22 11.54 -14.17
C MET A 4 -2.00 11.66 -13.27
N ALA A 5 -2.15 11.43 -11.97
CA ALA A 5 -1.04 11.50 -11.02
C ALA A 5 0.08 10.50 -11.38
N ILE A 6 -0.28 9.28 -11.76
CA ILE A 6 0.68 8.25 -12.17
C ILE A 6 1.35 8.60 -13.51
N VAL A 7 0.56 8.95 -14.53
CA VAL A 7 1.09 9.23 -15.89
C VAL A 7 2.00 10.47 -15.93
N GLN A 8 1.78 11.43 -15.04
CA GLN A 8 2.61 12.65 -14.93
C GLN A 8 3.65 12.56 -13.82
N GLU A 9 3.82 11.39 -13.19
CA GLU A 9 4.78 11.18 -12.09
C GLU A 9 4.58 12.15 -10.90
N LYS A 10 3.34 12.58 -10.68
CA LYS A 10 2.94 13.45 -9.56
C LYS A 10 2.66 12.60 -8.32
N TRP A 11 3.73 12.01 -7.79
CA TRP A 11 3.68 11.07 -6.66
C TRP A 11 3.12 11.70 -5.37
N ASP A 12 3.34 13.00 -5.18
CA ASP A 12 2.79 13.81 -4.10
C ASP A 12 1.25 13.81 -4.07
N LEU A 13 0.61 13.68 -5.25
CA LEU A 13 -0.84 13.65 -5.37
C LEU A 13 -1.44 12.28 -5.00
N LEU A 14 -0.66 11.20 -4.98
CA LEU A 14 -1.17 9.85 -4.72
C LEU A 14 -1.90 9.76 -3.39
N ARG A 15 -1.43 10.47 -2.35
CA ARG A 15 -2.06 10.49 -1.03
C ARG A 15 -3.49 10.98 -1.05
N CYS A 16 -3.78 11.96 -1.92
CA CYS A 16 -5.13 12.47 -2.08
C CYS A 16 -5.96 11.58 -3.01
N CYS A 17 -5.35 11.16 -4.12
CA CYS A 17 -6.01 10.39 -5.18
C CYS A 17 -6.39 8.97 -4.77
N SER A 18 -5.64 8.35 -3.84
CA SER A 18 -5.82 6.97 -3.41
C SER A 18 -6.96 6.76 -2.42
N LYS A 19 -7.63 7.83 -1.98
CA LYS A 19 -8.71 7.74 -1.00
C LYS A 19 -9.95 7.10 -1.63
N ASP A 20 -10.16 5.82 -1.37
CA ASP A 20 -11.41 5.14 -1.68
C ASP A 20 -12.52 5.64 -0.74
N ARG A 21 -13.48 6.37 -1.32
CA ARG A 21 -14.65 6.95 -0.62
C ARG A 21 -15.89 6.08 -0.67
N MET A 22 -15.82 4.91 -1.30
CA MET A 22 -16.96 4.03 -1.55
C MET A 22 -16.91 2.80 -0.63
N HIS A 23 -15.84 2.01 -0.70
CA HIS A 23 -15.82 0.67 -0.10
C HIS A 23 -14.84 0.52 1.05
N GLN A 24 -13.64 1.09 0.92
CA GLN A 24 -12.54 0.84 1.85
C GLN A 24 -12.91 1.13 3.30
N TYR A 25 -13.52 2.28 3.59
CA TYR A 25 -13.92 2.62 4.96
C TYR A 25 -14.83 1.56 5.57
N LYS A 26 -15.90 1.17 4.84
CA LYS A 26 -16.85 0.14 5.29
C LYS A 26 -16.19 -1.22 5.48
N ARG A 27 -15.29 -1.61 4.57
CA ARG A 27 -14.55 -2.88 4.66
C ARG A 27 -13.59 -2.90 5.84
N MET A 28 -12.90 -1.79 6.11
CA MET A 28 -11.97 -1.70 7.25
C MET A 28 -12.69 -1.73 8.60
N GLN A 29 -13.97 -1.37 8.67
CA GLN A 29 -14.76 -1.48 9.92
C GLN A 29 -14.86 -2.92 10.43
N THR A 30 -14.84 -3.93 9.55
CA THR A 30 -14.85 -5.34 9.97
C THR A 30 -13.50 -5.80 10.54
N TYR A 31 -12.42 -5.06 10.26
CA TYR A 31 -11.09 -5.35 10.79
C TYR A 31 -10.34 -4.05 11.18
N PRO A 32 -10.67 -3.45 12.36
CA PRO A 32 -10.26 -2.09 12.70
C PRO A 32 -8.74 -1.85 12.75
N VAL A 33 -7.93 -2.89 12.92
CA VAL A 33 -6.47 -2.80 12.86
C VAL A 33 -5.96 -2.23 11.53
N LEU A 34 -6.72 -2.40 10.44
CA LEU A 34 -6.38 -1.85 9.13
C LEU A 34 -6.32 -0.30 9.14
N PHE A 35 -7.14 0.37 9.97
CA PHE A 35 -7.05 1.83 10.13
C PHE A 35 -5.71 2.24 10.76
N ALA A 36 -5.23 1.46 11.73
CA ALA A 36 -3.94 1.71 12.37
C ALA A 36 -2.76 1.46 11.41
N ILE A 37 -2.85 0.42 10.56
CA ILE A 37 -1.86 0.15 9.51
C ILE A 37 -1.81 1.33 8.53
N GLN A 38 -2.97 1.77 8.03
CA GLN A 38 -3.05 2.88 7.08
C GLN A 38 -2.44 4.16 7.66
N LYS A 39 -2.83 4.51 8.88
CA LYS A 39 -2.31 5.69 9.56
C LYS A 39 -0.78 5.62 9.72
N LEU A 40 -0.27 4.49 10.24
CA LEU A 40 1.16 4.33 10.49
C LEU A 40 1.98 4.39 9.20
N ALA A 41 1.50 3.78 8.11
CA ALA A 41 2.17 3.84 6.83
C ALA A 41 2.26 5.27 6.28
N LEU A 42 1.15 6.02 6.30
CA LEU A 42 1.10 7.41 5.83
C LEU A 42 1.91 8.39 6.70
N GLU A 43 2.15 8.06 7.97
CA GLU A 43 3.05 8.80 8.87
C GLU A 43 4.53 8.44 8.64
N ASN A 44 4.83 7.36 7.92
CA ASN A 44 6.17 6.86 7.63
C ASN A 44 6.45 6.81 6.12
N ASN A 45 6.21 7.93 5.44
CA ASN A 45 6.57 8.18 4.03
C ASN A 45 5.87 7.32 2.97
N ALA A 46 4.77 6.61 3.30
CA ALA A 46 3.95 6.02 2.25
C ALA A 46 3.25 7.12 1.43
N LEU A 47 3.46 7.11 0.11
CA LEU A 47 2.80 7.95 -0.90
C LEU A 47 1.31 7.66 -0.96
N MET A 48 0.94 6.39 -0.81
CA MET A 48 -0.45 5.95 -0.65
C MET A 48 -0.55 4.66 0.16
N SER A 49 -1.74 4.43 0.70
CA SER A 49 -2.01 3.31 1.61
C SER A 49 -3.49 2.90 1.50
N THR A 50 -3.76 1.75 0.89
CA THR A 50 -5.11 1.28 0.52
C THR A 50 -5.28 -0.23 0.73
N LEU A 51 -6.52 -0.71 0.76
CA LEU A 51 -6.77 -2.16 0.69
C LEU A 51 -6.22 -2.73 -0.62
N SER A 52 -5.58 -3.89 -0.54
CA SER A 52 -5.25 -4.68 -1.73
C SER A 52 -6.47 -5.53 -2.11
N GLY A 53 -7.09 -5.21 -3.25
CA GLY A 53 -8.32 -5.87 -3.71
C GLY A 53 -9.48 -5.71 -2.72
N SER A 54 -10.02 -6.84 -2.25
CA SER A 54 -11.06 -6.90 -1.22
C SER A 54 -10.53 -6.91 0.22
N GLY A 55 -9.21 -6.99 0.41
CA GLY A 55 -8.58 -7.22 1.71
C GLY A 55 -8.49 -8.71 2.08
N SER A 56 -7.92 -9.07 3.24
CA SER A 56 -7.41 -8.19 4.31
C SER A 56 -5.98 -7.69 4.12
N SER A 57 -5.32 -8.05 3.01
CA SER A 57 -4.00 -7.51 2.66
C SER A 57 -4.06 -5.99 2.45
N PHE A 58 -3.01 -5.29 2.88
CA PHE A 58 -2.91 -3.84 2.77
C PHE A 58 -1.74 -3.46 1.88
N PHE A 59 -2.01 -2.62 0.89
CA PHE A 59 -1.02 -2.13 -0.06
C PHE A 59 -0.52 -0.75 0.38
N ASN A 60 0.79 -0.58 0.43
CA ASN A 60 1.44 0.69 0.68
C ASN A 60 2.47 0.92 -0.43
N MET A 61 2.45 2.11 -1.03
CA MET A 61 3.44 2.52 -2.02
C MET A 61 4.33 3.60 -1.38
N CYS A 62 5.64 3.46 -1.49
CA CYS A 62 6.63 4.43 -1.05
C CYS A 62 7.81 4.43 -2.04
N TYR A 63 8.74 5.36 -1.90
CA TYR A 63 10.02 5.26 -2.61
C TYR A 63 10.84 4.07 -2.12
N GLU A 64 11.76 3.60 -2.95
CA GLU A 64 12.57 2.41 -2.69
C GLU A 64 13.41 2.56 -1.41
N GLU A 65 13.99 3.73 -1.19
CA GLU A 65 14.79 4.08 -0.02
C GLU A 65 13.99 4.05 1.29
N ASP A 66 12.67 4.28 1.23
CA ASP A 66 11.78 4.27 2.40
C ASP A 66 11.27 2.86 2.75
N ALA A 67 11.31 1.91 1.80
CA ALA A 67 10.73 0.59 1.96
C ALA A 67 11.32 -0.21 3.16
N PRO A 68 12.64 -0.22 3.42
CA PRO A 68 13.20 -0.91 4.58
C PRO A 68 12.70 -0.35 5.91
N LYS A 69 12.63 0.98 6.03
CA LYS A 69 12.13 1.68 7.22
C LYS A 69 10.65 1.40 7.44
N LEU A 70 9.83 1.50 6.38
CA LEU A 70 8.40 1.23 6.44
C LEU A 70 8.11 -0.22 6.85
N LYS A 71 8.83 -1.19 6.27
CA LYS A 71 8.76 -2.60 6.68
C LYS A 71 9.08 -2.79 8.15
N GLN A 72 10.16 -2.18 8.64
CA GLN A 72 10.58 -2.29 10.04
C GLN A 72 9.51 -1.74 10.99
N VAL A 73 8.99 -0.54 10.71
CA VAL A 73 7.98 0.13 11.54
C VAL A 73 6.68 -0.66 11.59
N LEU A 74 6.19 -1.12 10.44
CA LEU A 74 4.99 -1.96 10.36
C LEU A 74 5.18 -3.30 11.08
N SER A 75 6.30 -3.99 10.85
CA SER A 75 6.58 -5.29 11.46
C SER A 75 6.69 -5.19 12.99
N LYS A 76 7.33 -4.12 13.48
CA LYS A 76 7.45 -3.86 14.92
C LYS A 76 6.10 -3.57 15.56
N LYS A 77 5.24 -2.78 14.92
CA LYS A 77 3.91 -2.44 15.47
C LYS A 77 2.91 -3.59 15.36
N PHE A 78 3.01 -4.40 14.30
CA PHE A 78 2.08 -5.46 13.96
C PHE A 78 2.79 -6.81 13.81
N PRO A 79 3.37 -7.38 14.89
CA PRO A 79 4.23 -8.57 14.82
C PRO A 79 3.53 -9.85 14.35
N LYS A 80 2.18 -9.87 14.35
CA LYS A 80 1.36 -10.97 13.83
C LYS A 80 1.12 -10.89 12.33
N PHE A 81 1.52 -9.80 11.67
CA PHE A 81 1.33 -9.58 10.25
C PHE A 81 2.61 -9.91 9.51
N ARG A 82 2.46 -10.57 8.35
CA ARG A 82 3.55 -10.68 7.38
C ARG A 82 3.67 -9.36 6.62
N VAL A 83 4.85 -8.74 6.67
CA VAL A 83 5.16 -7.53 5.91
C VAL A 83 6.23 -7.85 4.87
N ALA A 84 5.87 -7.72 3.59
CA ALA A 84 6.75 -7.94 2.45
C ALA A 84 7.02 -6.62 1.73
N VAL A 85 8.25 -6.48 1.22
CA VAL A 85 8.61 -5.46 0.22
C VAL A 85 8.57 -6.17 -1.11
N LEU A 86 7.85 -5.58 -2.07
CA LEU A 86 7.57 -6.15 -3.39
C LEU A 86 7.69 -5.01 -4.41
N ASP A 87 8.15 -5.34 -5.61
CA ASP A 87 8.21 -4.42 -6.74
C ASP A 87 7.06 -4.65 -7.72
N PHE A 88 6.88 -3.73 -8.66
CA PHE A 88 5.95 -3.92 -9.76
C PHE A 88 6.52 -4.93 -10.75
N ASP A 89 5.74 -5.96 -11.02
CA ASP A 89 6.03 -6.93 -12.08
C ASP A 89 5.71 -6.31 -13.45
N ASN A 90 6.74 -6.08 -14.25
CA ASN A 90 6.63 -5.53 -15.60
C ASN A 90 6.65 -6.62 -16.69
N ASP A 91 6.93 -7.87 -16.33
CA ASP A 91 7.03 -9.00 -17.26
C ASP A 91 5.70 -9.77 -17.34
N GLY A 92 4.93 -9.76 -16.25
CA GLY A 92 3.66 -10.44 -16.15
C GLY A 92 3.81 -11.96 -16.20
N VAL A 93 2.98 -12.63 -17.00
CA VAL A 93 3.00 -14.10 -17.08
C VAL A 93 4.13 -14.56 -17.99
N LEU A 94 5.10 -15.27 -17.42
CA LEU A 94 6.17 -15.94 -18.14
C LEU A 94 5.85 -17.44 -18.32
N ILE A 95 6.16 -17.98 -19.49
CA ILE A 95 6.09 -19.43 -19.76
C ILE A 95 7.50 -19.99 -19.61
N GLU A 96 7.73 -20.69 -18.51
CA GLU A 96 8.98 -21.44 -18.31
C GLU A 96 8.91 -22.77 -19.07
N LYS A 97 10.02 -23.16 -19.71
CA LYS A 97 10.17 -24.50 -20.27
C LYS A 97 10.93 -25.33 -19.25
N ASP A 98 10.41 -26.53 -18.94
CA ASP A 98 11.05 -27.53 -18.08
C ASP A 98 12.47 -27.89 -18.55
#